data_AF-W7IWM2-F1
#
_entry.id   AF-W7IWM2-F1
#
_cell.length_a   1.000
_cell.length_b   1.000
_cell.length_c   1.000
_cell.angle_alpha   90.00
_cell.angle_beta   90.00
_cell.angle_gamma   90.00
#
_symmetry.space_group_name_H-M   'P 1'
#
loop_
_entity.id
_entity.type
_entity.pdbx_description
1 polymer ?
#
loop_
_entity_poly.entity_id
_entity_poly.type
_entity_poly.pdbx_seq_one_letter_code
_entity_poly.pdbx_strand_id
1 'polypeptide(L)'
;MPPERPLRFPAPHLDEYRLDFARERRAAAGRLLEHRVRRVARGLRSRRPHARLDAVRALRHLAFLREPLLRVVAAIGCEYLRRPPVDADEPVRAAVQHLVADCCRTRPASPVLLDLTGATLLDLDLAGCVIRDLHCPGARFLGRTDLSYAEVTGTTDLGGARFTGDAVFSDVRLRGTPGSPGPSSPPRPTSAGPTSPVPPGSTA
;
A
#
# COMPACT_ATOMS: atom_id res chain seq x y z
N MET A 1 -50.31 38.76 -43.11
CA MET A 1 -49.20 37.79 -43.00
C MET A 1 -48.35 38.19 -41.81
N PRO A 2 -48.48 37.57 -40.64
CA PRO A 2 -47.56 37.83 -39.53
C PRO A 2 -46.22 37.11 -39.79
N PRO A 3 -45.09 37.63 -39.31
CA PRO A 3 -43.80 36.98 -39.48
C PRO A 3 -43.72 35.74 -38.56
N GLU A 4 -43.32 34.61 -39.13
CA GLU A 4 -43.08 33.38 -38.38
C GLU A 4 -41.98 33.60 -37.34
N ARG A 5 -42.33 33.44 -36.05
CA ARG A 5 -41.34 33.37 -34.98
C ARG A 5 -40.57 32.05 -35.13
N PRO A 6 -39.23 32.05 -35.24
CA PRO A 6 -38.48 30.81 -35.27
C PRO A 6 -38.66 30.08 -33.94
N LEU A 7 -39.08 28.82 -34.01
CA LEU A 7 -39.16 27.91 -32.87
C LEU A 7 -37.75 27.72 -32.29
N ARG A 8 -37.46 28.46 -31.22
CA ARG A 8 -36.22 28.33 -30.46
C ARG A 8 -36.34 27.07 -29.60
N PHE A 9 -35.90 25.93 -30.14
CA PHE A 9 -35.79 24.71 -29.35
C PHE A 9 -34.75 24.93 -28.25
N PRO A 10 -35.11 24.81 -26.96
CA PRO A 10 -34.11 24.85 -25.91
C PRO A 10 -33.26 23.59 -26.08
N ALA A 11 -31.93 23.74 -26.17
CA ALA A 11 -30.98 22.64 -26.28
C ALA A 11 -30.32 22.18 -24.94
N PRO A 12 -30.96 22.21 -23.75
CA PRO A 12 -30.25 21.85 -22.51
C PRO A 12 -30.05 20.34 -22.29
N HIS A 13 -30.64 19.45 -23.09
CA HIS A 13 -30.66 17.99 -22.84
C HIS A 13 -29.65 17.17 -23.68
N LEU A 14 -29.15 17.70 -24.79
CA LEU A 14 -28.18 16.97 -25.64
C LEU A 14 -26.77 16.96 -25.05
N ASP A 15 -26.39 18.04 -24.35
CA ASP A 15 -25.09 18.11 -23.68
C ASP A 15 -25.04 17.23 -22.43
N GLU A 16 -26.13 17.18 -21.67
CA GLU A 16 -26.29 16.26 -20.54
C GLU A 16 -26.21 14.79 -20.99
N TYR A 17 -26.92 14.43 -22.07
CA TYR A 17 -26.84 13.09 -22.66
C TYR A 17 -25.43 12.73 -23.16
N ARG A 18 -24.71 13.68 -23.79
CA ARG A 18 -23.33 13.48 -24.24
C ARG A 18 -22.39 13.25 -23.06
N LEU A 19 -22.57 13.99 -21.97
CA LEU A 19 -21.78 13.83 -20.75
C LEU A 19 -22.06 12.48 -20.10
N ASP A 20 -23.32 12.06 -19.99
CA ASP A 20 -23.70 10.79 -19.39
C ASP A 20 -23.24 9.59 -20.23
N PHE A 21 -23.40 9.64 -21.54
CA PHE A 21 -22.85 8.61 -22.43
C PHE A 21 -21.33 8.52 -22.32
N ALA A 22 -20.63 9.66 -22.22
CA ALA A 22 -19.20 9.69 -22.04
C ALA A 22 -18.78 9.19 -20.63
N ARG A 23 -19.58 9.40 -19.59
CA ARG A 23 -19.39 8.85 -18.25
C ARG A 23 -19.58 7.33 -18.25
N GLU A 24 -20.66 6.84 -18.87
CA GLU A 24 -20.95 5.41 -18.99
C GLU A 24 -19.87 4.66 -19.78
N ARG A 25 -19.39 5.22 -20.90
CA ARG A 25 -18.29 4.64 -21.67
C ARG A 25 -17.00 4.59 -20.85
N ARG A 26 -16.69 5.64 -20.08
CA ARG A 26 -15.53 5.65 -19.18
C ARG A 26 -15.68 4.60 -18.07
N ALA A 27 -16.86 4.46 -17.49
CA ALA A 27 -17.16 3.47 -16.47
C ALA A 27 -17.07 2.03 -17.01
N ALA A 28 -17.62 1.76 -18.19
CA ALA A 28 -17.54 0.46 -18.87
C ALA A 28 -16.08 0.08 -19.22
N ALA A 29 -15.30 1.04 -19.73
CA ALA A 29 -13.87 0.85 -19.95
C ALA A 29 -13.11 0.56 -18.64
N GLY A 30 -13.48 1.24 -17.55
CA GLY A 30 -12.96 0.97 -16.21
C GLY A 30 -13.22 -0.47 -15.76
N ARG A 31 -14.48 -0.92 -15.84
CA ARG A 31 -14.87 -2.31 -15.48
C ARG A 31 -14.11 -3.37 -16.28
N LEU A 32 -13.93 -3.15 -17.59
CA LEU A 32 -13.17 -4.09 -18.43
C LEU A 32 -11.70 -4.18 -18.00
N LEU A 33 -11.08 -3.05 -17.68
CA LEU A 33 -9.69 -3.00 -17.23
C LEU A 33 -9.53 -3.65 -15.85
N GLU A 34 -10.44 -3.39 -14.91
CA GLU A 34 -10.45 -4.08 -13.61
C GLU A 34 -10.60 -5.59 -13.77
N HIS A 35 -11.50 -6.04 -14.64
CA HIS A 35 -11.64 -7.47 -14.95
C HIS A 35 -10.35 -8.06 -15.53
N ARG A 36 -9.65 -7.32 -16.42
CA ARG A 36 -8.34 -7.73 -16.95
C ARG A 36 -7.29 -7.82 -15.84
N VAL A 37 -7.20 -6.84 -14.96
CA VAL A 37 -6.28 -6.85 -13.80
C VAL A 37 -6.55 -8.06 -12.92
N ARG A 38 -7.81 -8.33 -12.55
CA ARG A 38 -8.17 -9.51 -11.74
C ARG A 38 -7.84 -10.83 -12.45
N ARG A 39 -7.99 -10.89 -13.77
CA ARG A 39 -7.60 -12.07 -14.56
C ARG A 39 -6.09 -12.30 -14.53
N VAL A 40 -5.28 -11.25 -14.69
CA VAL A 40 -3.82 -11.36 -14.61
C VAL A 40 -3.38 -11.70 -13.18
N ALA A 41 -4.01 -11.12 -12.16
CA ALA A 41 -3.73 -11.41 -10.76
C ALA A 41 -3.95 -12.89 -10.38
N ARG A 42 -4.83 -13.62 -11.08
CA ARG A 42 -4.94 -15.08 -10.91
C ARG A 42 -3.63 -15.82 -11.24
N GLY A 43 -2.80 -15.27 -12.12
CA GLY A 43 -1.46 -15.81 -12.42
C GLY A 43 -0.51 -15.80 -11.23
N LEU A 44 -0.69 -14.90 -10.26
CA LEU A 44 0.07 -14.88 -9.00
C LEU A 44 -0.20 -16.12 -8.12
N ARG A 45 -1.29 -16.86 -8.39
CA ARG A 45 -1.62 -18.13 -7.72
C ARG A 45 -0.98 -19.35 -8.40
N SER A 46 -0.24 -19.16 -9.50
CA SER A 46 0.47 -20.25 -10.18
C SER A 46 1.52 -20.87 -9.28
N ARG A 47 1.70 -22.20 -9.37
CA ARG A 47 2.79 -22.91 -8.66
C ARG A 47 4.16 -22.62 -9.25
N ARG A 48 4.23 -22.14 -10.50
CA ARG A 48 5.49 -21.85 -11.20
C ARG A 48 5.96 -20.41 -10.95
N PRO A 49 7.21 -20.17 -10.50
CA PRO A 49 7.73 -18.84 -10.21
C PRO A 49 7.76 -17.93 -11.44
N HIS A 50 8.16 -18.46 -12.61
CA HIS A 50 8.16 -17.69 -13.87
C HIS A 50 6.76 -17.17 -14.24
N ALA A 51 5.73 -17.98 -14.09
CA ALA A 51 4.35 -17.56 -14.36
C ALA A 51 3.85 -16.49 -13.38
N ARG A 52 4.30 -16.53 -12.12
CA ARG A 52 4.02 -15.45 -11.16
C ARG A 52 4.72 -14.16 -11.58
N LEU A 53 5.99 -14.23 -11.98
CA LEU A 53 6.77 -13.10 -12.49
C LEU A 53 6.14 -12.46 -13.74
N ASP A 54 5.68 -13.26 -14.70
CA ASP A 54 5.02 -12.75 -15.90
C ASP A 54 3.69 -12.07 -15.57
N ALA A 55 2.95 -12.60 -14.59
CA ALA A 55 1.76 -11.93 -14.08
C ALA A 55 2.10 -10.57 -13.43
N VAL A 56 3.18 -10.47 -12.65
CA VAL A 56 3.63 -9.19 -12.07
C VAL A 56 4.00 -8.19 -13.16
N ARG A 57 4.75 -8.61 -14.19
CA ARG A 57 5.13 -7.75 -15.33
C ARG A 57 3.90 -7.26 -16.10
N ALA A 58 2.93 -8.15 -16.34
CA ALA A 58 1.68 -7.78 -17.00
C ALA A 58 0.83 -6.83 -16.13
N LEU A 59 0.79 -7.03 -14.81
CA LEU A 59 0.12 -6.11 -13.88
C LEU A 59 0.77 -4.73 -13.90
N ARG A 60 2.11 -4.66 -13.91
CA ARG A 60 2.87 -3.41 -14.04
C ARG A 60 2.43 -2.64 -15.29
N HIS A 61 2.44 -3.31 -16.45
CA HIS A 61 2.03 -2.69 -17.70
C HIS A 61 0.58 -2.18 -17.63
N LEU A 62 -0.35 -2.93 -17.01
CA LEU A 62 -1.75 -2.50 -16.88
C LEU A 62 -1.93 -1.34 -15.90
N ALA A 63 -1.17 -1.31 -14.81
CA ALA A 63 -1.20 -0.24 -13.81
C ALA A 63 -0.89 1.14 -14.44
N PHE A 64 0.11 1.19 -15.31
CA PHE A 64 0.52 2.43 -15.98
C PHE A 64 -0.41 2.89 -17.12
N LEU A 65 -1.43 2.10 -17.50
CA LEU A 65 -2.41 2.54 -18.48
C LEU A 65 -3.43 3.50 -17.90
N ARG A 66 -3.77 3.37 -16.62
CA ARG A 66 -4.78 4.21 -15.94
C ARG A 66 -4.53 4.33 -14.45
N GLU A 67 -4.52 5.56 -13.99
CA GLU A 67 -4.28 5.95 -12.59
C GLU A 67 -5.19 5.27 -11.55
N PRO A 68 -6.50 5.05 -11.79
CA PRO A 68 -7.35 4.32 -10.85
C PRO A 68 -6.92 2.87 -10.61
N LEU A 69 -6.19 2.25 -11.55
CA LEU A 69 -5.72 0.87 -11.43
C LEU A 69 -4.54 0.74 -10.47
N LEU A 70 -3.77 1.82 -10.24
CA LEU A 70 -2.62 1.81 -9.33
C LEU A 70 -3.02 1.34 -7.93
N ARG A 71 -4.18 1.78 -7.43
CA ARG A 71 -4.73 1.36 -6.13
C ARG A 71 -5.06 -0.13 -6.09
N VAL A 72 -5.69 -0.64 -7.14
CA VAL A 72 -6.09 -2.05 -7.22
C VAL A 72 -4.87 -2.95 -7.32
N VAL A 73 -3.89 -2.57 -8.15
CA VAL A 73 -2.65 -3.32 -8.34
C VAL A 73 -1.80 -3.29 -7.06
N ALA A 74 -1.68 -2.14 -6.39
CA ALA A 74 -0.99 -2.04 -5.11
C ALA A 74 -1.65 -2.91 -4.02
N ALA A 75 -2.98 -2.92 -3.93
CA ALA A 75 -3.70 -3.78 -2.99
C ALA A 75 -3.46 -5.28 -3.24
N ILE A 76 -3.45 -5.70 -4.51
CA ILE A 76 -3.13 -7.08 -4.91
C ILE A 76 -1.68 -7.43 -4.57
N GLY A 77 -0.74 -6.50 -4.79
CA GLY A 77 0.66 -6.67 -4.40
C GLY A 77 0.82 -6.82 -2.88
N CYS A 78 0.14 -5.99 -2.10
CA CYS A 78 0.11 -6.08 -0.64
C CYS A 78 -0.47 -7.42 -0.17
N GLU A 79 -1.56 -7.91 -0.77
CA GLU A 79 -2.12 -9.24 -0.48
C GLU A 79 -1.08 -10.36 -0.74
N TYR A 80 -0.31 -10.25 -1.82
CA TYR A 80 0.73 -11.22 -2.13
C TYR A 80 1.87 -11.20 -1.09
N LEU A 81 2.34 -10.00 -0.72
CA LEU A 81 3.46 -9.83 0.22
C LEU A 81 3.14 -10.31 1.64
N ARG A 82 1.87 -10.29 2.04
CA ARG A 82 1.40 -10.79 3.34
C ARG A 82 1.47 -12.30 3.52
N ARG A 83 1.60 -13.07 2.43
CA ARG A 83 1.88 -14.52 2.56
C ARG A 83 3.26 -14.72 3.17
N PRO A 84 3.56 -15.86 3.82
CA PRO A 84 4.94 -16.16 4.21
C PRO A 84 5.82 -16.34 2.94
N PRO A 85 7.09 -15.92 2.97
CA PRO A 85 8.02 -16.21 1.90
C PRO A 85 8.29 -17.72 1.83
N VAL A 86 8.39 -18.22 0.60
CA VAL A 86 8.96 -19.54 0.28
C VAL A 86 10.26 -19.23 -0.47
N ASP A 87 11.34 -19.98 -0.26
CA ASP A 87 12.67 -19.60 -0.79
C ASP A 87 12.68 -19.36 -2.31
N ALA A 88 11.87 -20.11 -3.08
CA ALA A 88 11.74 -19.94 -4.53
C ALA A 88 10.97 -18.67 -4.97
N ASP A 89 10.40 -17.90 -4.04
CA ASP A 89 9.56 -16.72 -4.30
C ASP A 89 10.27 -15.38 -4.13
N GLU A 90 11.53 -15.38 -3.69
CA GLU A 90 12.31 -14.17 -3.47
C GLU A 90 12.33 -13.20 -4.67
N PRO A 91 12.62 -13.64 -5.92
CA PRO A 91 12.59 -12.72 -7.07
C PRO A 91 11.17 -12.23 -7.40
N VAL A 92 10.14 -13.03 -7.11
CA VAL A 92 8.75 -12.63 -7.32
C VAL A 92 8.35 -11.57 -6.30
N ARG A 93 8.77 -11.73 -5.04
CA ARG A 93 8.52 -10.76 -3.96
C ARG A 93 9.19 -9.44 -4.24
N ALA A 94 10.48 -9.45 -4.61
CA ALA A 94 11.19 -8.24 -5.01
C ALA A 94 10.45 -7.53 -6.16
N ALA A 95 10.01 -8.26 -7.19
CA ALA A 95 9.24 -7.70 -8.30
C ALA A 95 7.90 -7.10 -7.85
N VAL A 96 7.21 -7.71 -6.88
CA VAL A 96 5.97 -7.18 -6.31
C VAL A 96 6.24 -5.94 -5.46
N GLN A 97 7.32 -5.90 -4.67
CA GLN A 97 7.71 -4.72 -3.89
C GLN A 97 8.00 -3.54 -4.80
N HIS A 98 8.78 -3.75 -5.88
CA HIS A 98 9.01 -2.72 -6.89
C HIS A 98 7.71 -2.26 -7.57
N LEU A 99 6.80 -3.18 -7.89
CA LEU A 99 5.50 -2.83 -8.46
C LEU A 99 4.68 -1.92 -7.53
N VAL A 100 4.64 -2.24 -6.24
CA VAL A 100 3.92 -1.45 -5.23
C VAL A 100 4.58 -0.07 -5.07
N ALA A 101 5.91 -0.02 -4.99
CA ALA A 101 6.68 1.23 -4.93
C ALA A 101 6.40 2.13 -6.14
N ASP A 102 6.45 1.57 -7.34
CA ASP A 102 6.18 2.28 -8.59
C ASP A 102 4.76 2.85 -8.64
N CYS A 103 3.77 2.11 -8.13
CA CYS A 103 2.39 2.60 -8.03
C CYS A 103 2.28 3.82 -7.11
N CYS A 104 3.11 3.92 -6.07
CA CYS A 104 3.11 5.02 -5.12
C CYS A 104 3.96 6.22 -5.60
N ARG A 105 5.05 5.97 -6.34
CA ARG A 105 5.91 7.02 -6.94
C ARG A 105 5.24 7.78 -8.05
N THR A 106 4.31 7.14 -8.77
CA THR A 106 3.58 7.77 -9.89
C THR A 106 2.66 8.91 -9.43
N ARG A 107 2.63 9.23 -8.12
CA ARG A 107 1.81 10.28 -7.49
C ARG A 107 0.37 10.25 -7.97
N PRO A 108 -0.35 9.14 -7.70
CA PRO A 108 -1.75 9.07 -8.07
C PRO A 108 -2.53 10.23 -7.44
N ALA A 109 -3.46 10.80 -8.19
CA ALA A 109 -4.40 11.84 -7.74
C ALA A 109 -5.17 11.43 -6.48
N SER A 110 -5.24 10.12 -6.20
CA SER A 110 -5.70 9.56 -4.94
C SER A 110 -4.59 8.75 -4.27
N PRO A 111 -4.13 9.13 -3.06
CA PRO A 111 -3.07 8.42 -2.38
C PRO A 111 -3.48 6.97 -2.05
N VAL A 112 -2.50 6.06 -2.09
CA VAL A 112 -2.70 4.60 -1.99
C VAL A 112 -2.61 4.16 -0.54
N LEU A 113 -3.45 3.20 -0.13
CA LEU A 113 -3.33 2.53 1.17
C LEU A 113 -2.44 1.29 1.03
N LEU A 114 -1.41 1.19 1.88
CA LEU A 114 -0.50 0.07 1.95
C LEU A 114 -0.76 -0.71 3.25
N ASP A 115 -1.23 -1.94 3.10
CA ASP A 115 -1.43 -2.88 4.21
C ASP A 115 -0.46 -4.06 4.05
N LEU A 116 0.64 -3.96 4.78
CA LEU A 116 1.76 -4.89 4.82
C LEU A 116 1.81 -5.62 6.16
N THR A 117 0.66 -5.75 6.85
CA THR A 117 0.54 -6.45 8.13
C THR A 117 1.12 -7.86 8.06
N GLY A 118 2.12 -8.16 8.90
CA GLY A 118 2.80 -9.47 8.93
C GLY A 118 3.61 -9.82 7.68
N ALA A 119 3.79 -8.88 6.73
CA ALA A 119 4.54 -9.14 5.51
C ALA A 119 6.03 -9.28 5.80
N THR A 120 6.71 -10.13 5.01
CA THR A 120 8.18 -10.16 4.96
C THR A 120 8.63 -9.43 3.70
N LEU A 121 9.40 -8.37 3.90
CA LEU A 121 9.81 -7.39 2.91
C LEU A 121 11.34 -7.42 2.82
N LEU A 122 11.87 -7.47 1.60
CA LEU A 122 13.31 -7.49 1.36
C LEU A 122 13.71 -6.25 0.54
N ASP A 123 14.72 -5.52 1.00
CA ASP A 123 15.23 -4.30 0.34
C ASP A 123 14.12 -3.33 -0.11
N LEU A 124 13.21 -2.99 0.81
CA LEU A 124 12.05 -2.17 0.50
C LEU A 124 12.44 -0.72 0.22
N ASP A 125 12.20 -0.26 -1.00
CA ASP A 125 12.37 1.13 -1.42
C ASP A 125 11.01 1.80 -1.65
N LEU A 126 10.64 2.72 -0.74
CA LEU A 126 9.49 3.62 -0.87
C LEU A 126 9.95 5.09 -0.92
N ALA A 127 11.17 5.36 -1.35
CA ALA A 127 11.68 6.71 -1.42
C ALA A 127 10.83 7.58 -2.39
N GLY A 128 10.44 8.77 -1.95
CA GLY A 128 9.63 9.72 -2.73
C GLY A 128 8.18 9.30 -2.98
N CYS A 129 7.69 8.23 -2.33
CA CYS A 129 6.32 7.75 -2.48
C CYS A 129 5.30 8.64 -1.76
N VAL A 130 4.11 8.79 -2.34
CA VAL A 130 2.95 9.40 -1.67
C VAL A 130 1.95 8.32 -1.27
N ILE A 131 1.77 8.15 0.03
CA ILE A 131 0.96 7.09 0.64
C ILE A 131 -0.16 7.75 1.45
N ARG A 132 -1.34 7.12 1.46
CA ARG A 132 -2.45 7.57 2.30
C ARG A 132 -2.27 7.00 3.70
N ASP A 133 -2.35 5.69 3.81
CA ASP A 133 -2.25 4.97 5.06
C ASP A 133 -1.19 3.88 4.91
N LEU A 134 -0.30 3.77 5.90
CA LEU A 134 0.76 2.79 5.94
C LEU A 134 0.59 1.92 7.18
N HIS A 135 0.14 0.69 6.98
CA HIS A 135 -0.01 -0.31 8.05
C HIS A 135 1.01 -1.43 7.84
N CYS A 136 1.97 -1.53 8.76
CA CYS A 136 2.97 -2.59 8.80
C CYS A 136 3.05 -3.31 10.16
N PRO A 137 1.94 -3.55 10.90
CA PRO A 137 2.06 -4.21 12.19
C PRO A 137 2.58 -5.64 12.03
N GLY A 138 3.56 -6.02 12.84
CA GLY A 138 4.22 -7.34 12.78
C GLY A 138 5.02 -7.62 11.50
N ALA A 139 5.23 -6.63 10.62
CA ALA A 139 6.00 -6.81 9.40
C ALA A 139 7.50 -7.05 9.70
N ARG A 140 8.19 -7.80 8.83
CA ARG A 140 9.62 -8.06 8.91
C ARG A 140 10.32 -7.42 7.72
N PHE A 141 11.21 -6.47 7.99
CA PHE A 141 12.02 -5.80 7.01
C PHE A 141 13.43 -6.39 7.05
N LEU A 142 13.74 -7.19 6.04
CA LEU A 142 15.02 -7.84 5.82
C LEU A 142 15.82 -6.97 4.83
N GLY A 143 17.08 -6.66 5.17
CA GLY A 143 17.91 -5.79 4.32
C GLY A 143 17.56 -4.30 4.45
N ARG A 144 17.81 -3.53 3.39
CA ARG A 144 17.73 -2.08 3.40
C ARG A 144 16.30 -1.58 3.20
N THR A 145 15.77 -0.82 4.14
CA THR A 145 14.48 -0.12 3.99
C THR A 145 14.73 1.37 3.77
N ASP A 146 14.23 1.93 2.67
CA ASP A 146 14.38 3.34 2.35
C ASP A 146 13.01 4.02 2.27
N LEU A 147 12.74 4.94 3.19
CA LEU A 147 11.55 5.80 3.20
C LEU A 147 11.90 7.27 2.95
N SER A 148 13.06 7.54 2.35
CA SER A 148 13.53 8.91 2.18
C SER A 148 12.58 9.74 1.31
N TYR A 149 12.22 10.95 1.74
CA TYR A 149 11.27 11.83 1.05
C TYR A 149 9.85 11.26 0.86
N ALA A 150 9.48 10.17 1.56
CA ALA A 150 8.13 9.64 1.50
C ALA A 150 7.14 10.57 2.22
N GLU A 151 5.94 10.72 1.67
CA GLU A 151 4.85 11.48 2.28
C GLU A 151 3.68 10.54 2.60
N VAL A 152 3.38 10.37 3.88
CA VAL A 152 2.19 9.67 4.37
C VAL A 152 1.19 10.72 4.83
N THR A 153 0.04 10.77 4.20
CA THR A 153 -0.98 11.83 4.41
C THR A 153 -2.07 11.47 5.43
N GLY A 154 -2.15 10.20 5.80
CA GLY A 154 -3.10 9.62 6.76
C GLY A 154 -2.37 8.85 7.85
N THR A 155 -2.91 7.70 8.24
CA THR A 155 -2.43 6.97 9.42
C THR A 155 -1.19 6.14 9.14
N THR A 156 -0.25 6.10 10.09
CA THR A 156 0.94 5.26 10.02
C THR A 156 0.98 4.36 11.26
N ASP A 157 0.94 3.05 11.05
CA ASP A 157 1.07 2.05 12.11
C ASP A 157 2.21 1.08 11.79
N LEU A 158 3.25 1.11 12.62
CA LEU A 158 4.41 0.21 12.54
C LEU A 158 4.50 -0.70 13.78
N GLY A 159 3.40 -0.89 14.52
CA GLY A 159 3.36 -1.64 15.77
C GLY A 159 3.92 -3.06 15.66
N GLY A 160 5.02 -3.35 16.34
CA GLY A 160 5.65 -4.68 16.30
C GLY A 160 6.36 -5.04 15.00
N ALA A 161 6.58 -4.06 14.11
CA ALA A 161 7.48 -4.23 12.96
C ALA A 161 8.92 -4.51 13.43
N ARG A 162 9.63 -5.38 12.71
CA ARG A 162 11.05 -5.71 12.96
C ARG A 162 11.89 -5.32 11.76
N PHE A 163 12.85 -4.43 11.98
CA PHE A 163 13.87 -4.06 10.99
C PHE A 163 15.17 -4.77 11.37
N THR A 164 15.68 -5.64 10.50
CA THR A 164 16.92 -6.38 10.74
C THR A 164 18.10 -5.85 9.91
N GLY A 165 17.85 -4.99 8.92
CA GLY A 165 18.88 -4.27 8.17
C GLY A 165 18.74 -2.75 8.30
N ASP A 166 19.46 -2.00 7.47
CA ASP A 166 19.51 -0.54 7.52
C ASP A 166 18.14 0.07 7.17
N ALA A 167 17.62 0.93 8.03
CA ALA A 167 16.37 1.64 7.80
C ALA A 167 16.63 3.15 7.71
N VAL A 168 16.40 3.74 6.55
CA VAL A 168 16.66 5.15 6.24
C VAL A 168 15.35 5.91 6.19
N PHE A 169 15.24 6.96 7.03
CA PHE A 169 14.05 7.81 7.17
C PHE A 169 14.38 9.30 6.96
N SER A 170 15.10 9.62 5.89
CA SER A 170 15.51 11.01 5.61
C SER A 170 14.36 11.83 5.03
N ASP A 171 14.06 13.00 5.59
CA ASP A 171 13.01 13.91 5.08
C ASP A 171 11.60 13.28 4.91
N VAL A 172 11.29 12.25 5.69
CA VAL A 172 9.96 11.60 5.67
C VAL A 172 8.90 12.51 6.31
N ARG A 173 7.75 12.66 5.67
CA ARG A 173 6.61 13.43 6.17
C ARG A 173 5.49 12.49 6.57
N LEU A 174 5.25 12.35 7.87
CA LEU A 174 4.12 11.59 8.41
C LEU A 174 3.05 12.57 8.91
N ARG A 175 2.02 12.79 8.11
CA ARG A 175 0.86 13.62 8.43
C ARG A 175 -0.27 12.73 8.95
N GLY A 176 -0.05 12.09 10.09
CA GLY A 176 -1.08 11.31 10.76
C GLY A 176 -1.80 12.15 11.82
N THR A 177 -3.12 12.02 11.91
CA THR A 177 -3.75 12.12 13.22
C THR A 177 -3.22 10.94 14.04
N PRO A 178 -2.80 11.12 15.30
CA PRO A 178 -2.38 10.01 16.13
C PRO A 178 -3.58 9.06 16.24
N GLY A 179 -3.52 7.94 15.52
CA GLY A 179 -4.42 6.83 15.76
C GLY A 179 -4.30 6.48 17.23
N SER A 180 -5.44 6.38 17.93
CA SER A 180 -5.51 6.04 19.36
C SER A 180 -4.42 5.03 19.70
N PRO A 181 -3.60 5.27 20.74
CA PRO A 181 -2.59 4.30 21.14
C PRO A 181 -3.29 2.95 21.32
N GLY A 182 -2.91 1.96 20.51
CA GLY A 182 -3.24 0.57 20.79
C GLY A 182 -2.72 0.22 22.20
N PRO A 183 -3.29 -0.79 22.88
CA PRO A 183 -2.93 -1.09 24.26
C PRO A 183 -1.42 -1.25 24.36
N SER A 184 -0.78 -0.31 25.05
CA SER A 184 0.63 -0.38 25.36
C SER A 184 0.84 -1.70 26.10
N SER A 185 1.61 -2.60 25.50
CA SER A 185 2.11 -3.76 26.22
C SER A 185 2.73 -3.25 27.52
N PRO A 186 2.32 -3.75 28.70
CA PRO A 186 2.88 -3.27 29.95
C PRO A 186 4.39 -3.51 29.94
N PRO A 187 5.20 -2.60 30.49
CA PRO A 187 6.62 -2.82 30.62
C PRO A 187 6.85 -4.14 31.35
N ARG A 188 7.66 -5.04 30.77
CA ARG A 188 8.09 -6.24 31.47
C ARG A 188 8.70 -5.82 32.80
N PRO A 189 8.30 -6.41 33.93
CA PRO A 189 8.98 -6.15 35.19
C PRO A 189 10.45 -6.54 35.01
N THR A 190 11.34 -5.57 35.12
CA THR A 190 12.76 -5.81 35.30
C THR A 190 12.92 -6.65 36.55
N SER A 191 13.50 -7.84 36.40
CA SER A 191 13.83 -8.70 37.52
C SER A 191 14.86 -7.98 38.40
N ALA A 192 14.40 -7.29 39.43
CA ALA A 192 15.24 -6.81 40.51
C ALA A 192 15.90 -8.05 41.14
N GLY A 193 17.24 -8.06 41.09
CA GLY A 193 18.06 -9.13 41.65
C GLY A 193 17.80 -9.33 43.16
N PRO A 194 18.08 -10.53 43.69
CA PRO A 194 17.78 -10.85 45.08
C PRO A 194 18.61 -9.97 46.02
N THR A 195 17.93 -9.15 46.81
CA THR A 195 18.53 -8.39 47.90
C THR A 195 18.76 -9.36 49.07
N SER A 196 20.01 -9.73 49.32
CA SER A 196 20.41 -10.50 50.51
C SER A 196 20.02 -9.77 51.79
N PRO A 197 19.43 -10.45 52.78
CA PRO A 197 19.25 -9.88 54.11
C PRO A 197 20.57 -9.92 54.91
N VAL A 198 20.96 -8.75 55.43
CA VAL A 198 22.02 -8.58 56.43
C VAL A 198 21.52 -9.09 57.79
N PRO A 199 22.28 -9.91 58.54
CA PRO A 199 21.87 -10.34 59.88
C PRO A 199 22.11 -9.24 60.93
N PRO A 200 21.23 -9.07 61.92
CA PRO A 200 21.44 -8.09 62.99
C PRO A 200 22.56 -8.53 63.93
N GLY A 201 23.49 -7.60 64.16
CA GLY A 201 24.62 -7.74 65.06
C GLY A 201 24.20 -7.88 66.53
N SER A 202 24.96 -8.74 67.20
CA SER A 202 25.01 -8.95 68.64
C SER A 202 25.25 -7.64 69.40
N THR A 203 24.35 -7.29 70.30
CA THR A 203 24.63 -6.36 71.41
C THR A 203 24.86 -7.18 72.67
N ALA A 204 26.06 -7.08 73.21
CA ALA A 204 26.43 -7.35 74.59
C ALA A 204 26.93 -6.03 75.19
#